data_AF-A0A1Q6XCE4-F1
#
_entry.id   AF-A0A1Q6XCE4-F1
#
_cell.length_a   1.000
_cell.length_b   1.000
_cell.length_c   1.000
_cell.angle_alpha   90.00
_cell.angle_beta   90.00
_cell.angle_gamma   90.00
#
_symmetry.space_group_name_H-M   'P 1'
#
loop_
_entity.id
_entity.type
_entity.pdbx_description
1 polymer ?
#
loop_
_entity_poly.entity_id
_entity_poly.type
_entity_poly.pdbx_seq_one_letter_code
_entity_poly.pdbx_strand_id
1 'polypeptide(L)' 'MRARLHWHRLFDGIHVRIARQLRVDPSYVFRVGYGERNSDKIMQALEIEMKRLDRLKPR' A
#
# COMPACT_ATOMS: atom_id res chain seq x y z
N MET A 1 7.69 15.81 14.61
CA MET A 1 8.23 14.43 14.76
C MET A 1 7.15 13.35 14.72
N ARG A 2 6.10 13.37 15.58
CA ARG A 2 5.05 12.32 15.61
C ARG A 2 4.30 12.11 14.29
N ALA A 3 3.97 13.17 13.57
CA ALA A 3 3.25 13.10 12.30
C ALA A 3 4.04 12.35 11.20
N ARG A 4 5.37 12.53 11.17
CA ARG A 4 6.27 11.87 10.21
C ARG A 4 6.39 10.37 10.50
N LEU A 5 6.53 10.01 11.77
CA LEU A 5 6.56 8.59 12.21
C LEU A 5 5.26 7.85 11.93
N HIS A 6 4.12 8.52 12.15
CA HIS A 6 2.81 7.99 11.78
C HIS A 6 2.69 7.77 10.27
N TRP A 7 3.24 8.69 9.48
CA TRP A 7 3.26 8.59 8.02
C TRP A 7 4.05 7.40 7.49
N HIS A 8 5.26 7.18 8.02
CA HIS A 8 6.05 6.00 7.67
C HIS A 8 5.33 4.69 8.02
N ARG A 9 4.73 4.60 9.21
CA ARG A 9 3.91 3.43 9.60
C ARG A 9 2.72 3.18 8.68
N LEU A 10 2.08 4.24 8.19
CA LEU A 10 0.97 4.09 7.25
C LEU A 10 1.44 3.48 5.92
N PHE A 11 2.63 3.90 5.44
CA PHE A 11 3.27 3.36 4.24
C PHE A 11 3.69 1.89 4.40
N ASP A 12 4.31 1.55 5.54
CA ASP A 12 4.71 0.16 5.82
C ASP A 12 3.50 -0.80 5.84
N GLY A 13 2.33 -0.29 6.23
CA GLY A 13 1.09 -1.05 6.31
C GLY A 13 0.28 -1.16 5.02
N ILE A 14 0.72 -0.58 3.89
CA ILE A 14 -0.02 -0.58 2.61
C ILE A 14 -0.22 -2.02 2.11
N HIS A 15 0.87 -2.76 1.99
CA HIS A 15 0.86 -4.13 1.44
C HIS A 15 -0.05 -5.06 2.25
N VAL A 16 0.02 -4.97 3.58
CA VAL A 16 -0.80 -5.79 4.50
C VAL A 16 -2.28 -5.43 4.39
N ARG A 17 -2.63 -4.16 4.22
CA ARG A 17 -4.02 -3.73 4.04
C ARG A 17 -4.61 -4.24 2.74
N ILE A 18 -3.88 -4.05 1.64
CA ILE A 18 -4.32 -4.51 0.31
C ILE A 18 -4.43 -6.03 0.27
N ALA A 19 -3.46 -6.73 0.86
CA ALA A 19 -3.48 -8.18 0.99
C ALA A 19 -4.75 -8.68 1.71
N ARG A 20 -5.12 -8.03 2.83
CA ARG A 20 -6.36 -8.34 3.56
C ARG A 20 -7.62 -8.03 2.75
N GLN A 21 -7.68 -6.89 2.06
CA GLN A 21 -8.83 -6.51 1.24
C GLN A 21 -9.06 -7.47 0.07
N LEU A 22 -7.98 -7.90 -0.57
CA LEU A 22 -8.03 -8.77 -1.74
C LEU A 22 -7.96 -10.26 -1.40
N ARG A 23 -7.80 -10.60 -0.11
CA ARG A 23 -7.60 -11.98 0.39
C ARG A 23 -6.45 -12.70 -0.31
N VAL A 24 -5.34 -12.00 -0.49
CA VAL A 24 -4.11 -12.52 -1.11
C VAL A 24 -2.95 -12.45 -0.11
N ASP A 25 -1.87 -13.15 -0.42
CA ASP A 25 -0.66 -13.11 0.40
C ASP A 25 0.05 -11.73 0.31
N PRO A 26 0.50 -11.12 1.42
CA PRO A 26 1.23 -9.86 1.41
C PRO A 26 2.52 -9.89 0.56
N SER A 27 3.22 -11.03 0.50
CA SER A 27 4.40 -11.17 -0.36
C SER A 27 4.04 -11.12 -1.84
N TYR A 28 2.85 -11.59 -2.22
CA TYR A 28 2.36 -11.46 -3.59
C TYR A 28 2.07 -10.00 -3.94
N VAL A 29 1.44 -9.24 -3.03
CA VAL A 29 1.22 -7.79 -3.21
C VAL A 29 2.53 -7.04 -3.33
N PHE A 30 3.51 -7.38 -2.49
CA PHE A 30 4.86 -6.80 -2.54
C PHE A 30 5.52 -7.06 -3.90
N ARG A 31 5.53 -8.30 -4.36
CA ARG A 31 6.12 -8.67 -5.67
C ARG A 31 5.44 -7.97 -6.84
N VAL A 32 4.13 -7.73 -6.77
CA VAL A 32 3.43 -6.93 -7.79
C VAL A 32 3.85 -5.46 -7.72
N GLY A 33 3.92 -4.86 -6.54
CA GLY A 33 4.38 -3.48 -6.37
C GLY A 33 5.81 -3.23 -6.84
N TYR A 34 6.68 -4.25 -6.75
CA TYR A 34 8.06 -4.22 -7.25
C TYR A 34 8.20 -4.57 -8.74
N GLY A 35 7.11 -4.94 -9.42
CA GLY A 35 7.13 -5.34 -10.83
C GLY A 35 7.66 -6.75 -11.10
N GLU A 36 7.88 -7.56 -10.06
CA GLU A 36 8.27 -8.98 -10.20
C GLU A 36 7.08 -9.88 -10.62
N ARG A 37 5.85 -9.38 -10.45
CA ARG A 37 4.59 -10.05 -10.81
C ARG A 37 3.62 -9.05 -11.42
N ASN A 38 2.73 -9.55 -12.28
CA ASN A 38 1.70 -8.75 -12.91
C ASN A 38 0.33 -9.08 -12.32
N SER A 39 -0.40 -8.04 -11.89
CA SER A 39 -1.80 -8.13 -11.48
C SER A 39 -2.43 -6.74 -11.49
N ASP A 40 -3.28 -6.48 -12.49
CA ASP A 40 -3.96 -5.18 -12.65
C ASP A 40 -4.82 -4.84 -11.42
N LYS A 41 -5.44 -5.85 -10.82
CA LYS A 41 -6.27 -5.70 -9.63
C LYS A 41 -5.45 -5.20 -8.42
N ILE A 42 -4.25 -5.74 -8.23
CA ILE A 42 -3.37 -5.32 -7.13
C ILE A 42 -2.78 -3.94 -7.42
N MET A 43 -2.38 -3.67 -8.67
CA MET A 43 -1.87 -2.35 -9.06
C MET A 43 -2.92 -1.24 -8.86
N GLN A 44 -4.18 -1.49 -9.25
CA GLN A 44 -5.27 -0.55 -8.98
C GLN A 44 -5.50 -0.34 -7.47
N ALA A 45 -5.45 -1.41 -6.67
CA ALA A 45 -5.59 -1.29 -5.21
C ALA A 45 -4.44 -0.49 -4.58
N LEU A 46 -3.21 -0.66 -5.07
CA LEU A 46 -2.04 0.12 -4.67
C LEU A 46 -2.22 1.60 -4.99
N GLU A 47 -2.64 1.93 -6.22
CA GLU A 47 -2.90 3.32 -6.60
C GLU A 47 -3.98 4.00 -5.74
N ILE A 48 -5.07 3.27 -5.45
CA ILE A 48 -6.17 3.80 -4.62
C ILE A 48 -5.67 4.08 -3.20
N GLU A 49 -4.92 3.14 -2.60
CA GLU A 49 -4.41 3.33 -1.24
C GLU A 49 -3.33 4.42 -1.18
N MET A 50 -2.47 4.56 -2.20
CA MET A 50 -1.52 5.68 -2.31
C MET A 50 -2.25 7.02 -2.39
N LYS A 51 -3.27 7.16 -3.26
CA LYS A 51 -4.11 8.37 -3.33
C LYS A 51 -4.79 8.69 -2.01
N ARG A 52 -5.23 7.68 -1.26
CA ARG A 52 -5.81 7.85 0.08
C ARG A 52 -4.77 8.38 1.06
N LEU A 53 -3.54 7.84 1.03
CA LEU A 53 -2.47 8.29 1.92
C LEU A 53 -2.00 9.70 1.59
N ASP A 54 -1.90 10.09 0.32
CA ASP A 54 -1.54 11.45 -0.07
C ASP A 54 -2.51 12.50 0.51
N ARG A 55 -3.80 12.18 0.57
CA ARG A 55 -4.81 13.04 1.24
C ARG A 55 -4.62 13.15 2.75
N LEU A 56 -3.97 12.16 3.36
CA LEU A 56 -3.63 12.11 4.77
C LEU A 56 -2.23 12.66 5.05
N LYS A 57 -1.54 13.24 4.05
CA LYS A 57 -0.24 13.88 4.21
C LYS A 57 -0.35 15.13 5.08
N PRO A 58 0.25 15.15 6.29
CA PRO A 58 0.38 16.39 7.04
C PRO A 58 1.28 17.33 6.23
N ARG A 59 0.85 18.58 6.06
CA ARG A 59 1.62 19.66 5.43
C ARG A 59 2.88 19.96 6.23
#